data_AF-A0A3B9UXS5-F1
#
_entry.id   AF-A0A3B9UXS5-F1
#
_cell.length_a   1.000
_cell.length_b   1.000
_cell.length_c   1.000
_cell.angle_alpha   90.00
_cell.angle_beta   90.00
_cell.angle_gamma   90.00
#
_symmetry.space_group_name_H-M   'P 1'
#
loop_
_entity.id
_entity.type
_entity.pdbx_description
1 polymer ?
#
loop_
_entity_poly.entity_id
_entity_poly.type
_entity_poly.pdbx_seq_one_letter_code
_entity_poly.pdbx_strand_id
1 'polypeptide(L)'
;MLIDGEYTAEKLRRAMENGEFYFTANISAENNRKNNPNIPAPTISNIIVDNDKDTITIEGENIQYIEWIGSNSRQLGRGNSLNLKEVTSPNPYVRAVIVGEGGVSFTQPFKVTAQEGK
;
A
#
# COMPACT_ATOMS: atom_id res chain seq x y z
N MET A 1 5.88 12.38 0.29
CA MET A 1 4.82 12.98 1.11
C MET A 1 4.96 12.38 2.51
N LEU A 2 5.73 13.05 3.36
CA LEU A 2 5.60 12.87 4.80
C LEU A 2 4.39 13.71 5.22
N ILE A 3 3.65 13.24 6.21
CA ILE A 3 2.57 14.02 6.81
C ILE A 3 3.22 15.25 7.45
N ASP A 4 3.31 16.34 6.70
CA ASP A 4 3.95 17.59 7.11
C ASP A 4 2.86 18.63 7.38
N GLY A 5 2.72 19.01 8.65
CA GLY A 5 1.76 20.02 9.13
C GLY A 5 0.80 19.55 10.23
N GLU A 6 0.16 20.52 10.90
CA GLU A 6 -0.84 20.25 11.94
C GLU A 6 -2.03 19.43 11.43
N TYR A 7 -2.37 18.40 12.20
CA TYR A 7 -3.48 17.49 11.98
C TYR A 7 -4.81 18.15 12.36
N THR A 8 -5.47 18.77 11.39
CA THR A 8 -6.91 19.05 11.53
C THR A 8 -7.71 17.80 11.17
N ALA A 9 -8.86 17.61 11.82
CA ALA A 9 -9.78 16.53 11.48
C ALA A 9 -10.18 16.54 9.99
N GLU A 10 -10.27 17.74 9.39
CA GLU A 10 -10.61 17.90 7.97
C GLU A 10 -9.49 17.40 7.04
N LYS A 11 -8.22 17.70 7.34
CA LYS A 11 -7.09 17.16 6.56
C LYS A 11 -7.02 15.64 6.66
N LEU A 12 -7.24 15.09 7.86
CA LEU A 12 -7.28 13.64 8.05
C LEU A 12 -8.42 13.00 7.25
N ARG A 13 -9.64 13.56 7.32
CA ARG A 13 -10.80 13.09 6.56
C ARG A 13 -10.52 13.07 5.06
N ARG A 14 -9.99 14.17 4.50
CA ARG A 14 -9.61 14.26 3.09
C ARG A 14 -8.56 13.23 2.70
N ALA A 15 -7.54 13.04 3.53
CA ALA A 15 -6.52 12.02 3.29
C ALA A 15 -7.11 10.61 3.29
N MET A 16 -8.07 10.32 4.18
CA MET A 16 -8.80 9.04 4.19
C MET A 16 -9.69 8.85 2.95
N GLU A 17 -10.38 9.90 2.50
CA GLU A 17 -11.24 9.87 1.30
C GLU A 17 -10.45 9.73 0.00
N ASN A 18 -9.29 10.36 -0.07
CA ASN A 18 -8.43 10.37 -1.26
C ASN A 18 -7.40 9.22 -1.28
N GLY A 19 -7.36 8.37 -0.24
CA GLY A 19 -6.40 7.27 -0.16
C GLY A 19 -4.94 7.71 0.07
N GLU A 20 -4.72 8.92 0.62
CA GLU A 20 -3.39 9.49 0.90
C GLU A 20 -2.75 8.91 2.18
N PHE A 21 -3.22 7.75 2.65
CA PHE A 21 -2.76 7.10 3.87
C PHE A 21 -1.60 6.13 3.60
N TYR A 22 -0.52 6.67 3.05
CA TYR A 22 0.74 5.96 2.81
C TYR A 22 1.91 6.91 3.06
N PHE A 23 3.10 6.37 3.26
CA PHE A 23 4.32 7.16 3.39
C PHE A 23 5.34 6.74 2.36
N THR A 24 6.21 7.67 1.98
CA THR A 24 7.25 7.44 0.98
C THR A 24 8.61 7.64 1.62
N ALA A 25 9.51 6.68 1.43
CA ALA A 25 10.91 6.79 1.79
C ALA A 25 11.77 6.78 0.51
N ASN A 26 12.63 7.80 0.36
CA ASN A 26 13.55 7.86 -0.76
C ASN A 26 14.72 6.86 -0.58
N ILE A 27 15.03 6.46 0.66
CA ILE A 27 16.08 5.50 1.01
C ILE A 27 15.47 4.50 2.00
N SER A 28 15.46 3.22 1.64
CA SER A 28 14.96 2.13 2.49
C SER A 28 15.70 0.82 2.23
N ALA A 29 15.40 -0.25 2.97
CA ALA A 29 16.02 -1.56 2.69
C ALA A 29 15.52 -2.13 1.35
N GLU A 30 14.27 -1.87 1.04
CA GLU A 30 13.51 -2.35 -0.13
C GLU A 30 14.02 -1.76 -1.44
N ASN A 31 14.66 -0.59 -1.42
CA ASN A 31 15.39 -0.03 -2.58
C ASN A 31 16.92 -0.17 -2.46
N ASN A 32 17.41 -1.13 -1.66
CA ASN A 32 18.85 -1.35 -1.42
C ASN A 32 19.59 -0.12 -0.88
N ARG A 33 18.89 0.76 -0.15
CA ARG A 33 19.39 2.04 0.37
C ARG A 33 19.92 2.95 -0.74
N LYS A 34 19.33 2.88 -1.93
CA LYS A 34 19.64 3.75 -3.08
C LYS A 34 18.51 4.72 -3.33
N ASN A 35 18.85 5.92 -3.76
CA ASN A 35 17.89 6.94 -4.16
C ASN A 35 18.31 7.49 -5.53
N ASN A 36 17.35 7.67 -6.45
CA ASN A 36 17.52 8.49 -7.64
C ASN A 36 16.72 9.80 -7.44
N PRO A 37 17.35 10.89 -6.96
CA PRO A 37 16.64 12.11 -6.59
C PRO A 37 16.01 12.84 -7.78
N ASN A 38 16.37 12.49 -9.02
CA ASN A 38 15.81 13.08 -10.23
C ASN A 38 14.57 12.34 -10.74
N ILE A 39 14.20 11.22 -10.13
CA ILE A 39 13.02 10.44 -10.51
C ILE A 39 11.98 10.55 -9.40
N PRO A 40 10.71 10.84 -9.73
CA PRO A 40 9.65 10.84 -8.73
C PRO A 40 9.52 9.47 -8.05
N ALA A 41 9.27 9.50 -6.75
CA ALA A 41 8.93 8.31 -5.99
C ALA A 41 7.55 7.75 -6.43
N PRO A 42 7.28 6.45 -6.21
CA PRO A 42 6.00 5.85 -6.58
C PRO A 42 4.84 6.51 -5.85
N THR A 43 3.76 6.81 -6.56
CA THR A 43 2.54 7.38 -6.01
C THR A 43 1.38 6.41 -6.17
N ILE A 44 0.41 6.48 -5.26
CA ILE A 44 -0.84 5.74 -5.35
C ILE A 44 -1.90 6.74 -5.81
N SER A 45 -2.61 6.40 -6.88
CA SER A 45 -3.75 7.17 -7.40
C SER A 45 -5.09 6.57 -7.01
N ASN A 46 -5.14 5.26 -6.77
CA ASN A 46 -6.35 4.56 -6.38
C ASN A 46 -6.04 3.23 -5.67
N ILE A 47 -6.94 2.83 -4.77
CA ILE A 47 -6.98 1.49 -4.18
C ILE A 47 -8.40 0.96 -4.34
N ILE A 48 -8.55 -0.08 -5.16
CA ILE A 48 -9.84 -0.67 -5.50
C ILE A 48 -9.99 -1.97 -4.70
N VAL A 49 -11.08 -2.07 -3.94
CA VAL A 49 -11.46 -3.31 -3.25
C VAL A 49 -12.67 -3.90 -3.95
N ASP A 50 -12.48 -5.03 -4.62
CA ASP A 50 -13.54 -5.80 -5.27
C ASP A 50 -13.91 -6.97 -4.35
N ASN A 51 -15.04 -6.82 -3.66
CA ASN A 51 -15.55 -7.83 -2.74
C ASN A 51 -16.11 -9.07 -3.45
N ASP A 52 -16.57 -8.95 -4.70
CA ASP A 52 -17.15 -10.07 -5.43
C ASP A 52 -16.04 -11.01 -5.93
N LYS A 53 -14.87 -10.44 -6.26
CA LYS A 53 -13.69 -11.18 -6.72
C LYS A 53 -12.69 -11.48 -5.61
N ASP A 54 -12.90 -11.00 -4.39
CA ASP A 54 -11.96 -11.06 -3.28
C ASP A 54 -10.58 -10.48 -3.66
N THR A 55 -10.54 -9.30 -4.29
CA THR A 55 -9.28 -8.68 -4.74
C THR A 55 -9.08 -7.25 -4.27
N ILE A 56 -7.82 -6.89 -4.00
CA ILE A 56 -7.39 -5.50 -3.86
C ILE A 56 -6.46 -5.15 -5.01
N THR A 57 -6.71 -4.04 -5.69
CA THR A 57 -5.87 -3.52 -6.77
C THR A 57 -5.35 -2.13 -6.41
N ILE A 58 -4.06 -1.89 -6.64
CA ILE A 58 -3.43 -0.57 -6.48
C ILE A 58 -3.06 -0.04 -7.87
N GLU A 59 -3.44 1.20 -8.12
CA GLU A 59 -3.10 1.95 -9.32
C GLU A 59 -2.26 3.16 -8.95
N GLY A 60 -1.34 3.55 -9.83
CA GLY A 60 -0.43 4.66 -9.56
C GLY A 60 0.65 4.85 -10.61
N GLU A 61 1.58 5.73 -10.31
CA GLU A 61 2.66 6.13 -11.22
C GLU A 61 4.03 5.85 -10.60
N ASN A 62 5.06 5.76 -11.45
CA ASN A 62 6.45 5.51 -11.07
C ASN A 62 6.65 4.19 -10.30
N ILE A 63 5.75 3.23 -10.52
CA ILE A 63 5.78 1.90 -9.90
C ILE A 63 6.56 0.95 -10.79
N GLN A 64 7.65 0.37 -10.27
CA GLN A 64 8.31 -0.77 -10.90
C GLN A 64 7.60 -2.06 -10.54
N TYR A 65 7.23 -2.23 -9.26
CA TYR A 65 6.43 -3.35 -8.80
C TYR A 65 5.82 -3.08 -7.43
N ILE A 66 4.81 -3.91 -7.09
CA ILE A 66 4.17 -3.92 -5.78
C ILE A 66 4.38 -5.29 -5.15
N GLU A 67 4.88 -5.31 -3.92
CA GLU A 67 4.91 -6.49 -3.07
C GLU A 67 3.80 -6.44 -2.02
N TRP A 68 3.06 -7.53 -1.90
CA TRP A 68 2.01 -7.68 -0.90
C TRP A 68 2.53 -8.46 0.29
N ILE A 69 2.43 -7.85 1.48
CA ILE A 69 2.95 -8.40 2.72
C ILE A 69 1.79 -8.63 3.69
N GLY A 70 1.67 -9.86 4.16
CA GLY A 70 0.69 -10.28 5.14
C GLY A 70 1.27 -10.42 6.54
N SER A 71 0.46 -11.01 7.42
CA SER A 71 0.84 -11.29 8.81
C SER A 71 2.18 -12.01 8.93
N ASN A 72 2.95 -11.68 9.98
CA ASN A 72 4.30 -12.19 10.22
C ASN A 72 5.30 -11.91 9.09
N SER A 73 5.10 -10.80 8.36
CA SER A 73 5.95 -10.41 7.22
C SER A 73 5.98 -11.42 6.08
N ARG A 74 4.95 -12.28 5.98
CA ARG A 74 4.84 -13.24 4.88
C ARG A 74 4.57 -12.50 3.57
N GLN A 75 5.35 -12.78 2.54
CA GLN A 75 5.03 -12.32 1.20
C GLN A 75 3.81 -13.11 0.67
N LEU A 76 2.77 -12.38 0.28
CA LEU A 76 1.52 -12.92 -0.25
C LEU A 76 1.53 -12.96 -1.77
N GLY A 77 2.26 -12.05 -2.41
CA GLY A 77 2.33 -11.98 -3.86
C GLY A 77 3.07 -10.74 -4.36
N ARG A 78 3.17 -10.64 -5.68
CA ARG A 78 3.74 -9.50 -6.39
C ARG A 78 2.85 -9.13 -7.57
N GLY A 79 2.71 -7.83 -7.82
CA GLY A 79 1.90 -7.28 -8.90
C GLY A 79 0.82 -6.34 -8.38
N ASN A 80 0.10 -5.71 -9.30
CA ASN A 80 -0.81 -4.62 -8.95
C ASN A 80 -2.07 -5.08 -8.21
N SER A 81 -2.35 -6.38 -8.20
CA SER A 81 -3.52 -6.96 -7.53
C SER A 81 -3.14 -8.09 -6.60
N LEU A 82 -3.84 -8.18 -5.47
CA LEU A 82 -3.78 -9.28 -4.52
C LEU A 82 -5.12 -10.01 -4.49
N ASN A 83 -5.07 -11.33 -4.52
CA ASN A 83 -6.20 -12.18 -4.16
C ASN A 83 -6.25 -12.36 -2.64
N LEU A 84 -7.34 -11.94 -2.00
CA LEU A 84 -7.52 -11.97 -0.55
C LEU A 84 -7.59 -13.39 0.01
N LYS A 85 -7.86 -14.40 -0.82
CA LYS A 85 -7.81 -15.82 -0.42
C LYS A 85 -6.40 -16.27 -0.02
N GLU A 86 -5.36 -15.55 -0.44
CA GLU A 86 -3.98 -15.80 -0.02
C GLU A 86 -3.73 -15.37 1.45
N VAL A 87 -4.61 -14.54 2.02
CA VAL A 87 -4.48 -13.98 3.38
C VAL A 87 -5.10 -14.92 4.41
N THR A 88 -4.34 -15.93 4.83
CA THR A 88 -4.84 -17.08 5.61
C THR A 88 -4.51 -17.05 7.12
N SER A 89 -4.05 -15.92 7.65
CA SER A 89 -3.63 -15.82 9.07
C SER A 89 -4.81 -15.77 10.05
N PRO A 90 -4.67 -16.25 11.31
CA PRO A 90 -5.69 -16.08 12.35
C PRO A 90 -6.04 -14.62 12.67
N ASN A 91 -5.07 -13.71 12.50
CA ASN A 91 -5.25 -12.26 12.60
C ASN A 91 -4.80 -11.64 11.27
N PRO A 92 -5.64 -11.73 10.22
CA PRO A 92 -5.21 -11.41 8.86
C PRO A 92 -5.13 -9.90 8.66
N TYR A 93 -3.97 -9.45 8.20
CA TYR A 93 -3.80 -8.13 7.62
C TYR A 93 -3.02 -8.22 6.31
N VAL A 94 -3.12 -7.17 5.52
CA VAL A 94 -2.32 -6.96 4.32
C VAL A 94 -1.78 -5.53 4.30
N ARG A 95 -0.55 -5.34 3.83
CA ARG A 95 0.00 -4.06 3.40
C ARG A 95 0.74 -4.21 2.06
N ALA A 96 0.88 -3.11 1.33
CA ALA A 96 1.64 -3.05 0.11
C ALA A 96 2.97 -2.29 0.30
N VAL A 97 4.01 -2.81 -0.33
CA VAL A 97 5.30 -2.14 -0.53
C VAL A 97 5.40 -1.84 -2.03
N ILE A 98 5.27 -0.57 -2.38
CA ILE A 98 5.30 -0.09 -3.77
C ILE A 98 6.71 0.42 -4.05
N VAL A 99 7.44 -0.32 -4.88
CA VAL A 99 8.83 0.00 -5.21
C VAL A 99 8.88 0.74 -6.55
N GLY A 100 9.58 1.87 -6.56
CA GLY A 100 9.90 2.66 -7.74
C GLY A 100 11.36 3.08 -7.74
N GLU A 101 11.84 3.67 -8.84
CA GLU A 101 13.24 4.09 -8.94
C GLU A 101 13.56 5.30 -8.04
N GLY A 102 12.59 6.21 -7.86
CA GLY A 102 12.71 7.39 -7.01
C GLY A 102 12.51 7.12 -5.51
N GLY A 103 12.17 5.89 -5.11
CA GLY A 103 11.90 5.57 -3.71
C GLY A 103 10.91 4.42 -3.52
N VAL A 104 10.43 4.26 -2.29
CA VAL A 104 9.47 3.22 -1.92
C VAL A 104 8.31 3.86 -1.17
N SER A 105 7.09 3.56 -1.60
CA SER A 105 5.86 3.95 -0.92
C SER A 105 5.27 2.76 -0.17
N PHE A 106 4.81 3.00 1.04
CA PHE A 106 4.33 1.97 1.97
C PHE A 106 2.92 2.29 2.42
N THR A 107 1.99 1.35 2.24
CA THR A 107 0.67 1.49 2.84
C THR A 107 0.71 1.08 4.30
N GLN A 108 -0.24 1.60 5.08
CA GLN A 108 -0.53 1.04 6.39
C GLN A 108 -1.15 -0.37 6.25
N PRO A 109 -1.06 -1.23 7.29
CA PRO A 109 -1.76 -2.50 7.32
C PRO A 109 -3.28 -2.33 7.37
N PHE A 110 -3.99 -3.06 6.51
CA PHE A 110 -5.45 -3.17 6.55
C PHE A 110 -5.84 -4.56 7.04
N LYS A 111 -6.74 -4.61 8.03
CA LYS A 111 -7.33 -5.87 8.50
C LYS A 111 -8.23 -6.41 7.39
N VAL A 112 -8.08 -7.70 7.09
CA VAL A 112 -8.99 -8.42 6.20
C VAL A 112 -10.03 -9.11 7.08
N THR A 113 -11.31 -9.01 6.73
CA THR A 113 -12.38 -9.72 7.42
C THR A 113 -13.18 -10.51 6.40
N ALA A 114 -13.53 -11.75 6.73
CA ALA A 114 -14.49 -12.48 5.93
C ALA A 114 -15.81 -11.69 5.91
N GLN A 115 -16.48 -11.65 4.76
CA GLN A 115 -17.86 -11.20 4.76
C GLN A 115 -18.68 -12.21 5.56
N GLU A 116 -19.27 -11.77 6.67
CA GLU A 116 -20.37 -12.53 7.26
C GLU A 116 -21.49 -12.53 6.22
N GLY A 117 -21.87 -13.72 5.75
CA GLY A 117 -22.90 -13.87 4.73
C GLY A 117 -24.16 -13.12 5.14
N LYS A 118 -24.59 -12.18 4.29
CA LYS A 118 -25.92 -11.57 4.39
C LYS A 118 -26.97 -12.50 3.82
#